data_AF-A0AAV4IXA2-F1
#
_entry.id   AF-A0AAV4IXA2-F1
#
_cell.length_a   1.000
_cell.length_b   1.000
_cell.length_c   1.000
_cell.angle_alpha   90.00
_cell.angle_beta   90.00
_cell.angle_gamma   90.00
#
_symmetry.space_group_name_H-M   'P 1'
#
loop_
_entity.id
_entity.type
_entity.pdbx_description
1 polymer ?
#
loop_
_entity_poly.entity_id
_entity_poly.type
_entity_poly.pdbx_seq_one_letter_code
_entity_poly.pdbx_strand_id
1 'polypeptide(L)'
;MAVMDKLLDHLKTLQLSKVKGDLDTRHAGSGVILDGFKHGCVLAVTCDDEAALDRLWTLHQQKRLSALFQDILVDKLTLKAAGASKITLRAKLWEDEYLACKQELAQRAALRLKLSSFENDMEEAKRVKTYQKNSMSAWISQARDYEAQLETHLGDFMLSVKRALPPNATSIKTVKEFATNIKMAKGLKSGANGFEYIDKYLASLEFFKKAFTAVEADIVRPLMQIRASVESDKQRNLKKTIINACAEMQANLKPEVDLQKVKFKDWSQKMVQREHALFYGLISLVPLSLDRLSTIDVTTDEYIADFPDLVS
;
A
#
# COMPACT_ATOMS: atom_id res chain seq x y z
N MET A 1 12.04 -30.61 -19.98
CA MET A 1 11.38 -30.09 -18.76
C MET A 1 9.90 -29.98 -19.05
N ALA A 2 9.07 -30.73 -18.32
CA ALA A 2 7.62 -30.76 -18.53
C ALA A 2 6.99 -29.41 -18.14
N VAL A 3 5.79 -29.11 -18.67
CA VAL A 3 5.05 -27.88 -18.34
C VAL A 3 4.85 -27.74 -16.82
N MET A 4 4.59 -28.86 -16.14
CA MET A 4 4.44 -28.91 -14.69
C MET A 4 5.73 -28.51 -13.97
N ASP A 5 6.89 -29.04 -14.39
CA ASP A 5 8.18 -28.70 -13.77
C ASP A 5 8.46 -27.19 -13.88
N LYS A 6 8.23 -26.61 -15.07
CA LYS A 6 8.40 -25.16 -15.31
C LYS A 6 7.46 -24.31 -14.45
N LEU A 7 6.21 -24.76 -14.28
CA LEU A 7 5.24 -24.09 -13.42
C LEU A 7 5.70 -24.15 -11.95
N LEU A 8 6.13 -25.32 -11.48
CA LEU A 8 6.60 -25.50 -10.11
C LEU A 8 7.85 -24.65 -9.82
N ASP A 9 8.79 -24.58 -10.75
CA ASP A 9 9.96 -23.73 -10.62
C ASP A 9 9.58 -22.24 -10.57
N HIS A 10 8.60 -21.82 -11.37
CA HIS A 10 8.08 -20.45 -11.29
C HIS A 10 7.40 -20.16 -9.95
N LEU A 11 6.56 -21.06 -9.45
CA LEU A 11 5.84 -20.91 -8.18
C LEU A 11 6.78 -20.82 -6.98
N LYS A 12 7.94 -21.49 -7.02
CA LYS A 12 8.98 -21.37 -5.97
C LYS A 12 9.63 -19.98 -5.92
N THR A 13 9.70 -19.28 -7.05
CA THR A 13 10.31 -17.95 -7.16
C THR A 13 9.32 -16.80 -6.97
N LEU A 14 8.07 -17.13 -6.67
CA LEU A 14 6.98 -16.19 -6.58
C LEU A 14 7.12 -15.31 -5.33
N GLN A 15 7.02 -13.99 -5.49
CA GLN A 15 7.00 -13.07 -4.35
C GLN A 15 5.66 -13.19 -3.61
N LEU A 16 5.66 -13.91 -2.49
CA LEU A 16 4.45 -14.19 -1.71
C LEU A 16 3.78 -12.94 -1.15
N SER A 17 4.54 -11.91 -0.76
CA SER A 17 4.01 -10.59 -0.37
C SER A 17 3.20 -9.91 -1.48
N LYS A 18 3.56 -10.13 -2.76
CA LYS A 18 2.75 -9.61 -3.89
C LYS A 18 1.40 -10.32 -3.98
N VAL A 19 1.42 -11.65 -3.91
CA VAL A 19 0.19 -12.47 -3.92
C VAL A 19 -0.70 -12.17 -2.72
N LYS A 20 -0.10 -11.93 -1.56
CA LYS A 20 -0.82 -11.46 -0.37
C LYS A 20 -1.51 -10.13 -0.59
N GLY A 21 -0.82 -9.15 -1.18
CA GLY A 21 -1.44 -7.87 -1.56
C GLY A 21 -2.65 -8.04 -2.48
N ASP A 22 -2.58 -8.96 -3.43
CA ASP A 22 -3.72 -9.24 -4.33
C ASP A 22 -4.88 -9.95 -3.60
N LEU A 23 -4.59 -10.83 -2.63
CA LEU A 23 -5.59 -11.42 -1.74
C LEU A 23 -6.26 -10.37 -0.85
N ASP A 24 -5.49 -9.42 -0.30
CA ASP A 24 -6.02 -8.35 0.56
C ASP A 24 -6.91 -7.38 -0.20
N THR A 25 -6.51 -7.01 -1.42
CA THR A 25 -7.30 -6.15 -2.31
C THR A 25 -8.67 -6.77 -2.63
N ARG A 26 -8.76 -8.11 -2.57
CA ARG A 26 -9.99 -8.88 -2.78
C ARG A 26 -10.69 -9.28 -1.48
N HIS A 27 -10.31 -8.70 -0.35
CA HIS A 27 -10.85 -8.95 0.99
C HIS A 27 -10.73 -10.42 1.45
N ALA A 28 -9.73 -11.15 0.95
CA ALA A 28 -9.51 -12.56 1.25
C ALA A 28 -8.22 -12.84 2.03
N GLY A 29 -7.28 -11.88 2.08
CA GLY A 29 -5.96 -12.09 2.67
C GLY A 29 -5.82 -11.71 4.15
N SER A 30 -6.83 -11.08 4.77
CA SER A 30 -6.70 -10.60 6.16
C SER A 30 -6.43 -11.76 7.13
N GLY A 31 -5.31 -11.69 7.85
CA GLY A 31 -4.86 -12.71 8.81
C GLY A 31 -4.33 -14.01 8.18
N VAL A 32 -4.12 -14.06 6.86
CA VAL A 32 -3.57 -15.23 6.15
C VAL A 32 -2.12 -14.98 5.76
N ILE A 33 -1.18 -15.76 6.28
CA ILE A 33 0.23 -15.75 5.88
C ILE A 33 0.46 -16.87 4.85
N LEU A 34 1.22 -16.57 3.81
CA LEU A 34 1.61 -17.56 2.80
C LEU A 34 3.01 -18.07 3.13
N ASP A 35 3.13 -19.34 3.51
CA ASP A 35 4.42 -19.98 3.83
C ASP A 35 5.14 -20.53 2.59
N GLY A 36 4.49 -20.47 1.43
CA GLY A 36 5.05 -20.87 0.15
C GLY A 36 4.63 -22.26 -0.30
N PHE A 37 5.07 -22.62 -1.51
CA PHE A 37 4.71 -23.88 -2.15
C PHE A 37 5.60 -25.02 -1.65
N LYS A 38 4.98 -25.99 -0.98
CA LYS A 38 5.58 -27.24 -0.51
C LYS A 38 5.13 -28.40 -1.39
N HIS A 39 5.95 -29.45 -1.46
CA HIS A 39 5.62 -30.72 -2.14
C HIS A 39 4.98 -30.53 -3.54
N GLY A 40 5.53 -29.62 -4.35
CA GLY A 40 4.96 -29.25 -5.64
C GLY A 40 4.02 -28.07 -5.52
N CYS A 41 2.72 -28.27 -5.79
CA CYS A 41 1.72 -27.21 -5.86
C CYS A 41 0.90 -27.03 -4.56
N VAL A 42 1.36 -27.55 -3.43
CA VAL A 42 0.67 -27.39 -2.14
C VAL A 42 1.12 -26.07 -1.52
N LEU A 43 0.27 -25.04 -1.59
CA LEU A 43 0.53 -23.78 -0.91
C LEU A 43 0.28 -23.95 0.58
N ALA A 44 1.34 -23.88 1.38
CA ALA A 44 1.22 -23.82 2.83
C ALA A 44 0.75 -22.42 3.24
N VAL A 45 -0.24 -22.37 4.12
CA VAL A 45 -0.80 -21.13 4.65
C VAL A 45 -0.88 -21.22 6.17
N THR A 46 -0.57 -20.12 6.85
CA THR A 46 -0.77 -19.94 8.28
C THR A 46 -1.89 -18.93 8.49
N CYS A 47 -2.74 -19.13 9.49
CA CYS A 47 -3.75 -18.15 9.89
C CYS A 47 -3.38 -17.55 11.26
N ASP A 48 -3.53 -16.24 11.41
CA ASP A 48 -3.29 -15.55 12.68
C ASP A 48 -4.43 -15.79 13.69
N ASP A 49 -5.65 -15.97 13.20
CA ASP A 49 -6.85 -16.17 14.02
C ASP A 49 -7.85 -17.10 13.35
N GLU A 50 -8.82 -17.57 14.14
CA GLU A 50 -9.91 -18.44 13.68
C GLU A 50 -10.76 -17.76 12.58
N ALA A 51 -10.92 -16.43 12.64
CA ALA A 51 -11.71 -15.71 11.66
C ALA A 51 -11.06 -15.72 10.27
N ALA A 52 -9.74 -15.67 10.18
CA ALA A 52 -8.99 -15.81 8.93
C ALA A 52 -9.16 -17.22 8.32
N LEU A 53 -9.07 -18.25 9.17
CA LEU A 53 -9.30 -19.63 8.76
C LEU A 53 -10.73 -19.85 8.26
N ASP A 54 -11.74 -19.36 9.00
CA ASP A 54 -13.15 -19.48 8.62
C ASP A 54 -13.48 -18.71 7.32
N ARG A 55 -12.85 -17.55 7.09
CA ARG A 55 -12.97 -16.83 5.81
C ARG A 55 -12.43 -17.66 4.64
N LEU A 56 -11.26 -18.26 4.79
CA LEU A 56 -10.64 -19.08 3.75
C LEU A 56 -11.49 -20.34 3.47
N TRP A 57 -12.00 -20.98 4.51
CA TRP A 57 -12.91 -22.12 4.42
C TRP A 57 -14.23 -21.76 3.72
N THR A 58 -14.82 -20.62 4.07
CA THR A 58 -16.05 -20.12 3.41
C THR A 58 -15.83 -19.89 1.92
N LEU A 59 -14.69 -19.30 1.52
CA LEU A 59 -14.34 -19.13 0.11
C LEU A 59 -14.20 -20.46 -0.63
N HIS A 60 -13.67 -21.48 0.04
CA HIS A 60 -13.58 -22.83 -0.50
C HIS A 60 -14.96 -23.46 -0.69
N GLN A 61 -15.83 -23.43 0.33
CA GLN A 61 -17.19 -23.96 0.26
C GLN A 61 -18.02 -23.27 -0.84
N GLN A 62 -17.85 -21.97 -1.04
CA GLN A 62 -18.49 -21.20 -2.10
C GLN A 62 -17.90 -21.44 -3.51
N LYS A 63 -16.90 -22.32 -3.65
CA LYS A 63 -16.13 -22.56 -4.90
C LYS A 63 -15.45 -21.30 -5.46
N ARG A 64 -15.29 -20.26 -4.64
CA ARG A 64 -14.68 -18.98 -5.01
C ARG A 64 -13.16 -19.01 -4.84
N LEU A 65 -12.63 -19.90 -4.00
CA LEU A 65 -11.20 -20.02 -3.74
C LEU A 65 -10.40 -20.38 -5.00
N SER A 66 -10.91 -21.31 -5.82
CA SER A 66 -10.25 -21.69 -7.08
C SER A 66 -10.22 -20.52 -8.07
N ALA A 67 -11.32 -19.77 -8.22
CA ALA A 67 -11.38 -18.60 -9.08
C ALA A 67 -10.43 -17.50 -8.58
N LEU A 68 -10.38 -17.29 -7.27
CA LEU A 68 -9.48 -16.32 -6.64
C LEU A 68 -8.00 -16.62 -6.96
N PHE A 69 -7.54 -17.84 -6.70
CA PHE A 69 -6.16 -18.21 -6.99
C PHE A 69 -5.86 -18.32 -8.48
N GLN A 70 -6.84 -18.70 -9.31
CA GLN A 70 -6.70 -18.65 -10.75
C GLN A 70 -6.39 -17.24 -11.23
N ASP A 71 -7.13 -16.23 -10.75
CA ASP A 71 -6.93 -14.84 -11.16
C ASP A 71 -5.60 -14.25 -10.66
N ILE A 72 -5.15 -14.68 -9.47
CA ILE A 72 -3.94 -14.13 -8.84
C ILE A 72 -2.67 -14.81 -9.37
N LEU A 73 -2.69 -16.15 -9.50
CA LEU A 73 -1.50 -16.93 -9.82
C LEU A 73 -1.33 -17.25 -11.30
N VAL A 74 -2.38 -17.15 -12.12
CA VAL A 74 -2.29 -17.46 -13.56
C VAL A 74 -2.38 -16.17 -14.37
N ASP A 75 -1.25 -15.46 -14.40
CA ASP A 75 -1.08 -14.29 -15.24
C ASP A 75 -0.31 -14.61 -16.54
N LYS A 76 -0.07 -13.57 -17.36
CA LYS A 76 0.70 -13.71 -18.60
C LYS A 76 2.15 -14.16 -18.35
N LEU A 77 2.74 -13.79 -17.22
CA LEU A 77 4.12 -14.16 -16.88
C LEU A 77 4.18 -15.64 -16.50
N THR A 78 3.23 -16.13 -15.70
CA THR A 78 3.15 -17.55 -15.33
C THR A 78 2.90 -18.44 -16.55
N LEU A 79 1.97 -18.05 -17.44
CA LEU A 79 1.72 -18.79 -18.69
C LEU A 79 2.98 -18.85 -19.58
N LYS A 80 3.69 -17.73 -19.71
CA LYS A 80 4.94 -17.65 -20.46
C LYS A 80 6.05 -18.50 -19.82
N ALA A 81 6.19 -18.45 -18.50
CA ALA A 81 7.19 -19.23 -17.76
C ALA A 81 6.94 -20.74 -17.90
N ALA A 82 5.68 -21.16 -17.80
CA ALA A 82 5.28 -22.55 -17.99
C ALA A 82 5.34 -23.03 -19.45
N GLY A 83 5.40 -22.11 -20.43
CA GLY A 83 5.29 -22.44 -21.84
C GLY A 83 3.90 -22.97 -22.21
N ALA A 84 2.86 -22.49 -21.53
CA ALA A 84 1.49 -22.95 -21.69
C ALA A 84 0.60 -21.83 -22.25
N SER A 85 -0.35 -22.18 -23.12
CA SER A 85 -1.38 -21.26 -23.59
C SER A 85 -2.52 -21.07 -22.58
N LYS A 86 -2.73 -22.07 -21.72
CA LYS A 86 -3.75 -22.08 -20.67
C LYS A 86 -3.33 -22.97 -19.52
N ILE A 87 -3.52 -22.49 -18.29
CA ILE A 87 -3.39 -23.25 -17.05
C ILE A 87 -4.71 -23.11 -16.29
N THR A 88 -5.19 -24.19 -15.69
CA THR A 88 -6.37 -24.18 -14.82
C THR A 88 -5.99 -24.74 -13.46
N LEU A 89 -6.04 -23.88 -12.45
CA LEU A 89 -5.79 -24.23 -11.06
C LEU A 89 -7.09 -24.63 -10.38
N ARG A 90 -7.00 -25.64 -9.52
CA ARG A 90 -8.07 -26.02 -8.59
C ARG A 90 -7.52 -25.97 -7.19
N ALA A 91 -8.02 -25.03 -6.40
CA ALA A 91 -7.72 -24.93 -4.99
C ALA A 91 -8.67 -25.86 -4.22
N LYS A 92 -8.10 -26.74 -3.39
CA LYS A 92 -8.83 -27.64 -2.51
C LYS A 92 -8.33 -27.42 -1.08
N LEU A 93 -9.26 -27.33 -0.15
CA LEU A 93 -8.98 -27.46 1.28
C LEU A 93 -9.62 -28.76 1.76
N TRP A 94 -8.95 -29.43 2.69
CA TRP A 94 -9.51 -30.62 3.32
C TRP A 94 -10.14 -30.24 4.67
N GLU A 95 -11.28 -30.88 4.98
CA GLU A 95 -12.10 -30.53 6.14
C GLU A 95 -11.44 -30.96 7.46
N ASP A 96 -10.76 -32.10 7.46
CA ASP A 96 -9.94 -32.58 8.57
C ASP A 96 -8.81 -31.60 8.91
N GLU A 97 -8.08 -31.12 7.90
CA GLU A 97 -7.04 -30.09 8.08
C GLU A 97 -7.61 -28.77 8.62
N TYR A 98 -8.78 -28.35 8.12
CA TYR A 98 -9.48 -27.17 8.65
C TYR A 98 -9.85 -27.34 10.12
N LEU A 99 -10.46 -28.47 10.50
CA LEU A 99 -10.87 -28.74 11.87
C LEU A 99 -9.67 -28.87 12.82
N ALA A 100 -8.60 -29.53 12.38
CA ALA A 100 -7.35 -29.65 13.14
C ALA A 100 -6.73 -28.27 13.37
N CYS A 101 -6.60 -27.46 12.32
CA CYS A 101 -6.07 -26.09 12.44
C CYS A 101 -6.93 -25.22 13.36
N LYS A 102 -8.26 -25.35 13.29
CA LYS A 102 -9.19 -24.63 14.17
C LYS A 102 -9.00 -25.02 15.64
N GLN A 103 -8.80 -26.30 15.94
CA GLN A 103 -8.48 -26.77 17.29
C GLN A 103 -7.12 -26.26 17.77
N GLU A 104 -6.09 -26.28 16.92
CA GLU A 104 -4.77 -25.76 17.26
C GLU A 104 -4.80 -24.26 17.55
N LEU A 105 -5.52 -23.47 16.75
CA LEU A 105 -5.68 -22.03 16.97
C LEU A 105 -6.40 -21.74 18.29
N ALA A 106 -7.42 -22.53 18.65
CA ALA A 106 -8.12 -22.39 19.92
C ALA A 106 -7.26 -22.76 21.14
N GLN A 107 -6.33 -23.72 20.97
CA GLN A 107 -5.42 -24.17 22.03
C GLN A 107 -4.14 -23.33 22.13
N ARG A 108 -3.91 -22.42 21.17
CA ARG A 108 -2.70 -21.62 21.10
C ARG A 108 -2.61 -20.68 22.30
N ALA A 109 -1.85 -21.09 23.31
CA ALA A 109 -1.40 -20.18 24.35
C ALA A 109 -0.65 -19.02 23.70
N ALA A 110 -0.73 -17.81 24.28
CA ALA A 110 -0.08 -16.59 23.80
C ALA A 110 1.46 -16.63 23.93
N LEU A 111 2.08 -17.74 23.51
CA LEU A 111 3.52 -17.92 23.44
C LEU A 111 4.02 -17.13 22.24
N ARG A 112 4.76 -16.05 22.54
CA ARG A 112 5.50 -15.30 21.53
C ARG A 112 6.60 -16.20 20.97
N LEU A 113 6.55 -16.41 19.66
CA LEU A 113 7.56 -17.18 18.94
C LEU A 113 8.70 -16.28 18.49
N LYS A 114 9.88 -16.85 18.27
CA LYS A 114 11.02 -16.09 17.74
C LYS A 114 10.83 -15.87 16.25
N LEU A 115 11.27 -14.71 15.75
CA LEU A 115 11.23 -14.42 14.30
C LEU A 115 12.12 -15.41 13.54
N SER A 116 13.28 -15.74 14.12
CA SER A 116 14.24 -16.72 13.60
C SER A 116 13.69 -18.15 13.46
N SER A 117 12.55 -18.47 14.07
CA SER A 117 11.86 -19.74 13.86
C SER A 117 11.18 -19.83 12.49
N PHE A 118 11.01 -18.71 11.79
CA PHE A 118 10.27 -18.65 10.53
C PHE A 118 11.07 -17.89 9.47
N GLU A 119 11.62 -18.64 8.51
CA GLU A 119 12.49 -18.11 7.45
C GLU A 119 11.79 -17.01 6.63
N ASN A 120 10.54 -17.23 6.21
CA ASN A 120 9.78 -16.26 5.42
C ASN A 120 9.55 -14.94 6.17
N ASP A 121 9.15 -15.00 7.44
CA ASP A 121 8.92 -13.79 8.26
C ASP A 121 10.24 -13.02 8.45
N MET A 122 11.34 -13.74 8.64
CA MET A 122 12.68 -13.16 8.73
C MET A 122 13.09 -12.47 7.43
N GLU A 123 12.84 -13.10 6.29
CA GLU A 123 13.11 -12.52 4.97
C GLU A 123 12.28 -11.27 4.70
N GLU A 124 10.98 -11.30 5.00
CA GLU A 124 10.10 -10.13 4.83
C GLU A 124 10.51 -9.00 5.77
N ALA A 125 10.87 -9.27 7.02
CA ALA A 125 11.38 -8.24 7.94
C ALA A 125 12.71 -7.64 7.46
N LYS A 126 13.63 -8.45 6.92
CA LYS A 126 14.87 -7.98 6.30
C LYS A 126 14.60 -7.14 5.05
N ARG A 127 13.62 -7.52 4.23
CA ARG A 127 13.19 -6.76 3.06
C ARG A 127 12.70 -5.37 3.45
N VAL A 128 11.81 -5.30 4.45
CA VAL A 128 11.29 -4.05 5.00
C VAL A 128 12.44 -3.16 5.49
N LYS A 129 13.34 -3.71 6.31
CA LYS A 129 14.52 -2.99 6.83
C LYS A 129 15.40 -2.45 5.70
N THR A 130 15.64 -3.27 4.68
CA THR A 130 16.48 -2.90 3.54
C THR A 130 15.86 -1.77 2.73
N TYR A 131 14.57 -1.85 2.43
CA TYR A 131 13.86 -0.81 1.69
C TYR A 131 13.77 0.49 2.50
N GLN A 132 13.46 0.40 3.79
CA GLN A 132 13.44 1.55 4.69
C GLN A 132 14.78 2.30 4.67
N LYS A 133 15.88 1.58 4.91
CA LYS A 133 17.23 2.18 4.93
C LYS A 133 17.66 2.78 3.59
N ASN A 134 17.34 2.11 2.48
CA ASN A 134 17.90 2.46 1.17
C ASN A 134 17.04 3.42 0.35
N SER A 135 15.73 3.50 0.62
CA SER A 135 14.78 4.21 -0.25
C SER A 135 13.95 5.26 0.47
N MET A 136 13.58 5.06 1.75
CA MET A 136 12.72 6.03 2.45
C MET A 136 13.38 7.39 2.62
N SER A 137 14.68 7.43 2.92
CA SER A 137 15.42 8.69 3.03
C SER A 137 15.39 9.51 1.74
N ALA A 138 15.51 8.86 0.57
CA ALA A 138 15.41 9.51 -0.73
C ALA A 138 14.00 10.03 -1.00
N TRP A 139 12.97 9.23 -0.72
CA TRP A 139 11.57 9.66 -0.84
C TRP A 139 11.27 10.87 0.05
N ILE A 140 11.71 10.83 1.31
CA ILE A 140 11.49 11.92 2.28
C ILE A 140 12.25 13.17 1.88
N SER A 141 13.50 13.06 1.42
CA SER A 141 14.27 14.21 0.95
C SER A 141 13.57 14.91 -0.21
N GLN A 142 13.15 14.16 -1.22
CA GLN A 142 12.47 14.75 -2.38
C GLN A 142 11.07 15.28 -2.00
N ALA A 143 10.37 14.64 -1.06
CA ALA A 143 9.11 15.14 -0.53
C ALA A 143 9.27 16.50 0.18
N ARG A 144 10.34 16.67 0.97
CA ARG A 144 10.69 17.94 1.61
C ARG A 144 10.97 19.03 0.57
N ASP A 145 11.68 18.70 -0.51
CA ASP A 145 11.92 19.66 -1.59
C ASP A 145 10.60 20.12 -2.25
N TYR A 146 9.65 19.20 -2.48
CA TYR A 146 8.34 19.55 -3.02
C TYR A 146 7.51 20.42 -2.06
N GLU A 147 7.51 20.10 -0.76
CA GLU A 147 6.84 20.92 0.25
C GLU A 147 7.45 22.32 0.31
N ALA A 148 8.78 22.43 0.40
CA ALA A 148 9.49 23.70 0.45
C ALA A 148 9.26 24.55 -0.80
N GLN A 149 9.23 23.93 -1.99
CA GLN A 149 8.88 24.62 -3.24
C GLN A 149 7.45 25.13 -3.25
N LEU A 150 6.48 24.31 -2.80
CA LEU A 150 5.09 24.73 -2.70
C LEU A 150 4.92 25.88 -1.70
N GLU A 151 5.58 25.80 -0.55
CA GLU A 151 5.55 26.84 0.47
C GLU A 151 6.15 28.15 -0.03
N THR A 152 7.34 28.10 -0.61
CA THR A 152 8.05 29.28 -1.14
C THR A 152 7.23 30.01 -2.20
N HIS A 153 6.51 29.26 -3.04
CA HIS A 153 5.73 29.80 -4.16
C HIS A 153 4.22 29.75 -3.93
N LEU A 154 3.77 29.66 -2.68
CA LEU A 154 2.37 29.45 -2.35
C LEU A 154 1.46 30.57 -2.90
N GLY A 155 1.88 31.82 -2.76
CA GLY A 155 1.13 32.99 -3.26
C GLY A 155 0.98 32.97 -4.79
N ASP A 156 2.07 32.68 -5.50
CA ASP A 156 2.06 32.59 -6.96
C ASP A 156 1.22 31.40 -7.45
N PHE A 157 1.31 30.26 -6.77
CA PHE A 157 0.46 29.10 -7.02
C PHE A 157 -1.02 29.48 -6.87
N MET A 158 -1.42 30.06 -5.74
CA MET A 158 -2.81 30.44 -5.48
C MET A 158 -3.34 31.46 -6.50
N LEU A 159 -2.53 32.46 -6.85
CA LEU A 159 -2.88 33.45 -7.86
C LEU A 159 -3.07 32.80 -9.24
N SER A 160 -2.17 31.88 -9.60
CA SER A 160 -2.23 31.15 -10.87
C SER A 160 -3.47 30.27 -10.95
N VAL A 161 -3.82 29.60 -9.86
CA VAL A 161 -5.05 28.80 -9.77
C VAL A 161 -6.28 29.69 -9.94
N LYS A 162 -6.39 30.83 -9.24
CA LYS A 162 -7.52 31.76 -9.43
C LYS A 162 -7.67 32.25 -10.87
N ARG A 163 -6.55 32.53 -11.55
CA ARG A 163 -6.54 32.97 -12.95
C ARG A 163 -6.93 31.85 -13.93
N ALA A 164 -6.74 30.60 -13.54
CA ALA A 164 -7.08 29.43 -14.35
C ALA A 164 -8.53 28.98 -14.13
N LEU A 165 -9.09 29.18 -12.95
CA LEU A 165 -10.47 28.80 -12.64
C LEU A 165 -11.50 29.76 -13.26
N PRO A 166 -12.76 29.31 -13.44
CA PRO A 166 -13.86 30.18 -13.83
C PRO A 166 -14.04 31.36 -12.85
N PRO A 167 -14.48 32.55 -13.30
CA PRO A 167 -14.57 33.76 -12.47
C PRO A 167 -15.41 33.62 -11.18
N ASN A 168 -16.38 32.70 -11.17
CA ASN A 168 -17.30 32.47 -10.06
C ASN A 168 -16.95 31.22 -9.23
N ALA A 169 -15.76 30.64 -9.42
CA ALA A 169 -15.35 29.46 -8.68
C ALA A 169 -15.05 29.80 -7.22
N THR A 170 -15.89 29.30 -6.31
CA THR A 170 -15.76 29.52 -4.86
C THR A 170 -15.22 28.30 -4.10
N SER A 171 -15.21 27.13 -4.74
CA SER A 171 -14.70 25.89 -4.17
C SER A 171 -14.18 24.97 -5.26
N ILE A 172 -13.31 24.04 -4.87
CA ILE A 172 -12.85 22.92 -5.68
C ILE A 172 -13.18 21.66 -4.88
N LYS A 173 -13.99 20.76 -5.44
CA LYS A 173 -14.44 19.58 -4.70
C LYS A 173 -13.43 18.45 -4.77
N THR A 174 -12.77 18.27 -5.93
CA THR A 174 -11.89 17.13 -6.18
C THR A 174 -10.62 17.50 -6.93
N VAL A 175 -9.58 16.66 -6.82
CA VAL A 175 -8.34 16.80 -7.60
C VAL A 175 -8.61 16.66 -9.09
N LYS A 176 -9.56 15.80 -9.48
CA LYS A 176 -10.00 15.61 -10.86
C LYS A 176 -10.63 16.87 -11.45
N GLU A 177 -11.52 17.51 -10.70
CA GLU A 177 -12.13 18.78 -11.07
C GLU A 177 -11.05 19.86 -11.28
N PHE A 178 -10.13 19.98 -10.32
CA PHE A 178 -8.99 20.87 -10.42
C PHE A 178 -8.18 20.63 -11.70
N ALA A 179 -7.69 19.41 -11.90
CA ALA A 179 -6.89 19.06 -13.07
C ALA A 179 -7.62 19.30 -14.40
N THR A 180 -8.93 19.05 -14.44
CA THR A 180 -9.76 19.30 -15.63
C THR A 180 -9.87 20.78 -15.94
N ASN A 181 -10.14 21.62 -14.92
CA ASN A 181 -10.21 23.08 -15.09
C ASN A 181 -8.87 23.65 -15.57
N ILE A 182 -7.75 23.18 -15.00
CA ILE A 182 -6.41 23.60 -15.44
C ILE A 182 -6.15 23.19 -16.89
N LYS A 183 -6.50 21.96 -17.27
CA LYS A 183 -6.36 21.48 -18.66
C LYS A 183 -7.16 22.34 -19.65
N MET A 184 -8.39 22.68 -19.31
CA MET A 184 -9.24 23.56 -20.13
C MET A 184 -8.64 24.97 -20.24
N ALA A 185 -8.20 25.54 -19.11
CA ALA A 185 -7.58 26.87 -19.07
C ALA A 185 -6.32 26.94 -19.93
N LYS A 186 -5.48 25.91 -19.91
CA LYS A 186 -4.29 25.80 -20.77
C LYS A 186 -4.63 25.75 -22.25
N GLY A 187 -5.68 25.01 -22.62
CA GLY A 187 -6.13 24.93 -24.02
C GLY A 187 -6.65 26.25 -24.56
N LEU A 188 -7.32 27.05 -23.73
CA LEU A 188 -7.85 28.37 -24.10
C LEU A 188 -6.79 29.48 -24.08
N LYS A 189 -5.76 29.34 -23.25
CA LYS A 189 -4.71 30.35 -23.02
C LYS A 189 -3.33 29.86 -23.48
N SER A 190 -3.27 29.24 -24.66
CA SER A 190 -2.02 28.83 -25.31
C SER A 190 -1.03 30.01 -25.33
N GLY A 191 0.11 29.88 -24.63
CA GLY A 191 1.14 30.92 -24.51
C GLY A 191 1.07 31.82 -23.27
N ALA A 192 0.11 31.63 -22.35
CA ALA A 192 0.06 32.41 -21.11
C ALA A 192 1.05 31.90 -20.06
N ASN A 193 1.93 32.79 -19.60
CA ASN A 193 2.82 32.56 -18.45
C ASN A 193 2.01 32.37 -17.15
N GLY A 194 2.44 31.44 -16.29
CA GLY A 194 1.87 31.26 -14.94
C GLY A 194 1.39 29.85 -14.57
N PHE A 195 1.41 28.87 -15.49
CA PHE A 195 1.03 27.49 -15.15
C PHE A 195 2.15 26.67 -14.49
N GLU A 196 3.38 27.17 -14.48
CA GLU A 196 4.55 26.44 -13.98
C GLU A 196 4.37 25.96 -12.53
N TYR A 197 3.87 26.83 -11.63
CA TYR A 197 3.65 26.47 -10.23
C TYR A 197 2.54 25.42 -10.06
N ILE A 198 1.53 25.45 -10.93
CA ILE A 198 0.45 24.45 -10.93
C ILE A 198 0.99 23.10 -11.43
N ASP A 199 1.84 23.12 -12.46
CA ASP A 199 2.47 21.91 -12.99
C ASP A 199 3.44 21.28 -11.99
N LYS A 200 4.24 22.10 -11.29
CA LYS A 200 5.09 21.65 -10.18
C LYS A 200 4.26 21.00 -9.07
N TYR A 201 3.14 21.61 -8.69
CA TYR A 201 2.22 21.01 -7.72
C TYR A 201 1.63 19.69 -8.21
N LEU A 202 1.10 19.60 -9.43
CA LEU A 202 0.56 18.35 -9.97
C LEU A 202 1.64 17.25 -10.07
N ALA A 203 2.87 17.63 -10.44
CA ALA A 203 4.02 16.73 -10.44
C ALA A 203 4.34 16.20 -9.04
N SER A 204 4.23 17.03 -7.99
CA SER A 204 4.38 16.58 -6.60
C SER A 204 3.32 15.55 -6.20
N LEU A 205 2.05 15.73 -6.63
CA LEU A 205 1.00 14.75 -6.35
C LEU A 205 1.28 13.40 -7.03
N GLU A 206 1.75 13.42 -8.27
CA GLU A 206 2.18 12.20 -8.98
C GLU A 206 3.39 11.54 -8.33
N PHE A 207 4.34 12.34 -7.82
CA PHE A 207 5.44 11.83 -7.01
C PHE A 207 4.93 11.10 -5.76
N PHE A 208 4.04 11.72 -4.97
CA PHE A 208 3.51 11.08 -3.76
C PHE A 208 2.71 9.81 -4.07
N LYS A 209 1.92 9.78 -5.14
CA LYS A 209 1.24 8.55 -5.59
C LYS A 209 2.24 7.42 -5.83
N LYS A 210 3.35 7.71 -6.52
CA LYS A 210 4.41 6.72 -6.77
C LYS A 210 5.08 6.28 -5.47
N ALA A 211 5.43 7.22 -4.60
CA ALA A 211 6.05 6.92 -3.31
C ALA A 211 5.16 6.01 -2.44
N PHE A 212 3.88 6.34 -2.28
CA PHE A 212 2.96 5.50 -1.51
C PHE A 212 2.63 4.16 -2.17
N THR A 213 2.68 4.06 -3.51
CA THR A 213 2.57 2.76 -4.21
C THR A 213 3.79 1.88 -3.90
N ALA A 214 4.99 2.45 -3.89
CA ALA A 214 6.21 1.72 -3.54
C ALA A 214 6.24 1.33 -2.06
N VAL A 215 5.83 2.23 -1.15
CA VAL A 215 5.68 1.93 0.29
C VAL A 215 4.66 0.81 0.51
N GLU A 216 3.54 0.81 -0.20
CA GLU A 216 2.58 -0.29 -0.10
C GLU A 216 3.22 -1.63 -0.52
N ALA A 217 3.94 -1.63 -1.65
CA ALA A 217 4.53 -2.83 -2.22
C ALA A 217 5.69 -3.40 -1.39
N ASP A 218 6.56 -2.53 -0.86
CA ASP A 218 7.85 -2.94 -0.26
C ASP A 218 7.92 -2.77 1.26
N ILE A 219 6.93 -2.13 1.88
CA ILE A 219 6.78 -2.08 3.35
C ILE A 219 5.49 -2.77 3.78
N VAL A 220 4.33 -2.26 3.36
CA VAL A 220 3.03 -2.72 3.89
C VAL A 220 2.77 -4.19 3.59
N ARG A 221 2.90 -4.62 2.33
CA ARG A 221 2.63 -6.01 1.94
C ARG A 221 3.58 -7.01 2.62
N PRO A 222 4.91 -6.78 2.68
CA PRO A 222 5.82 -7.57 3.51
C PRO A 222 5.42 -7.63 4.99
N LEU A 223 5.08 -6.49 5.61
CA LEU A 223 4.63 -6.47 7.01
C LEU A 223 3.38 -7.31 7.23
N MET A 224 2.44 -7.33 6.26
CA MET A 224 1.24 -8.16 6.31
C MET A 224 1.51 -9.66 6.11
N GLN A 225 2.72 -10.05 5.70
CA GLN A 225 3.18 -11.44 5.66
C GLN A 225 3.89 -11.89 6.95
N ILE A 226 4.24 -10.97 7.83
CA ILE A 226 4.81 -11.32 9.14
C ILE A 226 3.68 -11.70 10.08
N ARG A 227 3.71 -12.94 10.57
CA ARG A 227 2.66 -13.53 11.42
C ARG A 227 2.55 -12.84 12.79
N ALA A 228 1.34 -12.71 13.31
CA ALA A 228 1.10 -12.04 14.58
C ALA A 228 1.78 -12.73 15.78
N SER A 229 2.05 -14.04 15.69
CA SER A 229 2.65 -14.81 16.80
C SER A 229 4.12 -14.49 17.09
N VAL A 230 4.83 -13.80 16.18
CA VAL A 230 6.21 -13.35 16.42
C VAL A 230 6.28 -11.91 16.93
N GLU A 231 5.15 -11.20 16.92
CA GLU A 231 5.06 -9.78 17.22
C GLU A 231 4.67 -9.51 18.67
N SER A 232 5.18 -8.42 19.23
CA SER A 232 4.64 -7.83 20.46
C SER A 232 3.36 -7.02 20.19
N ASP A 233 2.61 -6.69 21.23
CA ASP A 233 1.48 -5.75 21.13
C ASP A 233 1.89 -4.40 20.57
N LYS A 234 3.07 -3.91 20.98
CA LYS A 234 3.68 -2.69 20.45
C LYS A 234 3.90 -2.81 18.95
N GLN A 235 4.55 -3.88 18.49
CA GLN A 235 4.79 -4.13 17.06
C GLN A 235 3.49 -4.24 16.25
N ARG A 236 2.46 -4.91 16.79
CA ARG A 236 1.14 -4.99 16.14
C ARG A 236 0.49 -3.62 16.00
N ASN A 237 0.64 -2.74 17.00
CA ASN A 237 0.13 -1.37 16.93
C ASN A 237 0.93 -0.51 15.93
N LEU A 238 2.25 -0.61 15.93
CA LEU A 238 3.12 0.08 14.95
C LEU A 238 2.79 -0.36 13.52
N LYS A 239 2.63 -1.68 13.28
CA LYS A 239 2.19 -2.23 11.99
C LYS A 239 0.86 -1.63 11.54
N LYS A 240 -0.14 -1.57 12.42
CA LYS A 240 -1.44 -0.95 12.12
C LYS A 240 -1.29 0.53 11.74
N THR A 241 -0.45 1.28 12.47
CA THR A 241 -0.16 2.69 12.15
C THR A 241 0.43 2.84 10.75
N ILE A 242 1.42 2.01 10.37
CA ILE A 242 2.04 2.04 9.04
C ILE A 242 1.00 1.76 7.94
N ILE A 243 0.21 0.70 8.11
CA ILE A 243 -0.82 0.29 7.14
C ILE A 243 -1.85 1.41 6.97
N ASN A 244 -2.36 1.95 8.07
CA ASN A 244 -3.38 3.00 8.05
C ASN A 244 -2.86 4.30 7.44
N ALA A 245 -1.62 4.70 7.77
CA ALA A 245 -1.00 5.90 7.21
C ALA A 245 -0.83 5.80 5.68
N CYS A 246 -0.40 4.63 5.18
CA CYS A 246 -0.27 4.38 3.75
C CYS A 246 -1.65 4.39 3.07
N ALA A 247 -2.63 3.66 3.61
CA ALA A 247 -3.98 3.57 3.05
C ALA A 247 -4.72 4.91 3.05
N GLU A 248 -4.59 5.70 4.12
CA GLU A 248 -5.13 7.06 4.23
C GLU A 248 -4.60 7.94 3.08
N MET A 249 -3.29 7.95 2.85
CA MET A 249 -2.72 8.79 1.81
C MET A 249 -2.99 8.31 0.40
N GLN A 250 -3.00 7.00 0.17
CA GLN A 250 -3.45 6.47 -1.11
C GLN A 250 -4.90 6.87 -1.40
N ALA A 251 -5.78 6.91 -0.40
CA ALA A 251 -7.16 7.39 -0.57
C ALA A 251 -7.20 8.91 -0.83
N ASN A 252 -6.42 9.70 -0.08
CA ASN A 252 -6.38 11.16 -0.23
C ASN A 252 -5.76 11.62 -1.56
N LEU A 253 -4.92 10.80 -2.20
CA LEU A 253 -4.30 11.11 -3.48
C LEU A 253 -5.14 10.67 -4.69
N LYS A 254 -6.28 10.00 -4.50
CA LYS A 254 -7.17 9.63 -5.60
C LYS A 254 -7.74 10.87 -6.29
N PRO A 255 -7.94 10.84 -7.62
CA PRO A 255 -8.53 11.98 -8.34
C PRO A 255 -9.89 12.42 -7.79
N GLU A 256 -10.69 11.48 -7.27
CA GLU A 256 -12.04 11.69 -6.74
C GLU A 256 -12.08 12.09 -5.27
N VAL A 257 -10.93 12.29 -4.61
CA VAL A 257 -10.89 12.70 -3.19
C VAL A 257 -11.74 13.95 -2.95
N ASP A 258 -12.51 13.93 -1.87
CA ASP A 258 -13.22 15.10 -1.38
C ASP A 258 -12.24 16.04 -0.66
N LEU A 259 -11.80 17.08 -1.37
CA LEU A 259 -10.83 18.05 -0.86
C LEU A 259 -11.34 18.83 0.35
N GLN A 260 -12.64 18.86 0.61
CA GLN A 260 -13.18 19.55 1.79
C GLN A 260 -12.92 18.76 3.09
N LYS A 261 -12.58 17.47 2.97
CA LYS A 261 -12.22 16.59 4.09
C LYS A 261 -10.71 16.52 4.34
N VAL A 262 -9.89 16.88 3.35
CA VAL A 262 -8.43 16.88 3.47
C VAL A 262 -7.98 18.15 4.19
N LYS A 263 -7.33 18.01 5.35
CA LYS A 263 -6.90 19.15 6.17
C LYS A 263 -5.57 18.86 6.83
N PHE A 264 -4.62 19.77 6.68
CA PHE A 264 -3.37 19.78 7.43
C PHE A 264 -3.32 21.04 8.30
N LYS A 265 -3.33 20.86 9.64
CA LYS A 265 -3.60 21.94 10.59
C LYS A 265 -2.61 23.11 10.46
N ASP A 266 -1.34 22.79 10.27
CA ASP A 266 -0.26 23.78 10.25
C ASP A 266 -0.30 24.69 9.02
N TRP A 267 -1.03 24.29 7.98
CA TRP A 267 -1.19 25.07 6.75
C TRP A 267 -2.47 25.92 6.72
N SER A 268 -3.33 25.80 7.73
CA SER A 268 -4.56 26.61 7.82
C SER A 268 -4.28 28.10 7.92
N GLN A 269 -3.20 28.49 8.59
CA GLN A 269 -2.84 29.89 8.83
C GLN A 269 -2.14 30.55 7.63
N LYS A 270 -1.74 29.76 6.62
CA LYS A 270 -1.03 30.26 5.43
C LYS A 270 -1.97 30.92 4.39
N MET A 271 -3.27 30.98 4.68
CA MET A 271 -4.27 31.62 3.82
C MET A 271 -5.34 32.33 4.64
N VAL A 272 -6.11 33.21 3.99
CA VAL A 272 -7.25 33.88 4.62
C VAL A 272 -8.48 32.96 4.66
N GLN A 273 -9.31 33.09 5.70
CA GLN A 273 -10.47 32.21 5.92
C GLN A 273 -11.42 32.08 4.72
N ARG A 274 -11.65 33.18 3.99
CA ARG A 274 -12.49 33.20 2.78
C ARG A 274 -11.97 32.33 1.62
N GLU A 275 -10.70 31.95 1.65
CA GLU A 275 -10.03 31.15 0.62
C GLU A 275 -9.97 29.65 0.98
N HIS A 276 -10.40 29.28 2.19
CA HIS A 276 -10.30 27.90 2.68
C HIS A 276 -11.07 26.91 1.81
N ALA A 277 -12.30 27.26 1.42
CA ALA A 277 -13.14 26.40 0.58
C ALA A 277 -12.51 26.11 -0.79
N LEU A 278 -11.65 27.02 -1.28
CA LEU A 278 -11.01 26.91 -2.57
C LEU A 278 -9.65 26.20 -2.48
N PHE A 279 -8.84 26.48 -1.47
CA PHE A 279 -7.44 26.07 -1.44
C PHE A 279 -7.06 25.06 -0.38
N TYR A 280 -7.77 25.01 0.76
CA TYR A 280 -7.22 24.35 1.94
C TYR A 280 -6.96 22.86 1.71
N GLY A 281 -7.92 22.15 1.11
CA GLY A 281 -7.73 20.76 0.73
C GLY A 281 -6.57 20.54 -0.23
N LEU A 282 -6.47 21.36 -1.29
CA LEU A 282 -5.40 21.24 -2.28
C LEU A 282 -4.03 21.39 -1.65
N ILE A 283 -3.80 22.48 -0.93
CA ILE A 283 -2.47 22.76 -0.41
C ILE A 283 -2.11 21.88 0.78
N SER A 284 -3.10 21.23 1.42
CA SER A 284 -2.86 20.26 2.49
C SER A 284 -2.30 18.93 1.99
N LEU A 285 -2.51 18.57 0.71
CA LEU A 285 -2.12 17.23 0.21
C LEU A 285 -0.62 16.98 0.29
N VAL A 286 0.20 17.96 -0.08
CA VAL A 286 1.68 17.85 -0.09
C VAL A 286 2.25 17.70 1.33
N PRO A 287 2.02 18.63 2.28
CA PRO A 287 2.57 18.51 3.64
C PRO A 287 2.02 17.29 4.37
N LEU A 288 0.73 16.95 4.20
CA LEU A 288 0.15 15.74 4.78
C LEU A 288 0.82 14.46 4.23
N SER A 289 1.14 14.42 2.94
CA SER A 289 1.85 13.29 2.34
C SER A 289 3.26 13.13 2.92
N LEU A 290 3.99 14.23 3.11
CA LEU A 290 5.32 14.21 3.72
C LEU A 290 5.28 13.77 5.19
N ASP A 291 4.33 14.30 5.97
CA ASP A 291 4.12 13.90 7.37
C ASP A 291 3.88 12.38 7.48
N ARG A 292 3.06 11.83 6.58
CA ARG A 292 2.75 10.40 6.56
C ARG A 292 3.91 9.54 6.09
N LEU A 293 4.69 9.97 5.10
CA LEU A 293 5.93 9.28 4.73
C LEU A 293 6.92 9.25 5.90
N SER A 294 7.09 10.37 6.59
CA SER A 294 8.00 10.47 7.75
C SER A 294 7.51 9.60 8.92
N THR A 295 6.20 9.59 9.17
CA THR A 295 5.58 8.72 10.17
C THR A 295 5.84 7.25 9.84
N ILE A 296 5.64 6.84 8.59
CA ILE A 296 5.89 5.46 8.15
C ILE A 296 7.36 5.08 8.35
N ASP A 297 8.30 5.95 7.99
CA ASP A 297 9.73 5.69 8.15
C ASP A 297 10.11 5.45 9.61
N VAL A 298 9.77 6.38 10.51
CA VAL A 298 10.07 6.28 11.95
C VAL A 298 9.37 5.07 12.58
N THR A 299 8.10 4.85 12.25
CA THR A 299 7.33 3.73 12.80
C THR A 299 7.87 2.39 12.30
N THR A 300 8.37 2.34 11.06
CA THR A 300 9.00 1.14 10.50
C THR A 300 10.32 0.83 11.19
N ASP A 301 11.17 1.85 11.42
CA ASP A 301 12.42 1.69 12.15
C ASP A 301 12.17 1.15 13.56
N GLU A 302 11.22 1.75 14.29
CA GLU A 302 10.82 1.30 15.63
C GLU A 302 10.26 -0.14 15.63
N TYR A 303 9.43 -0.48 14.64
CA TYR A 303 8.87 -1.81 14.49
C TYR A 303 9.97 -2.88 14.31
N ILE A 304 10.97 -2.58 13.47
CA ILE A 304 12.08 -3.49 13.16
C ILE A 304 13.07 -3.58 14.33
N ALA A 305 13.36 -2.47 15.01
CA ALA A 305 14.28 -2.42 16.14
C ALA A 305 13.81 -3.31 17.32
N ASP A 306 12.49 -3.52 17.44
CA ASP A 306 11.89 -4.38 18.45
C ASP A 306 12.04 -5.90 18.18
N PHE A 307 12.67 -6.29 17.06
CA PHE A 307 13.09 -7.69 16.80
C PHE A 307 14.54 -7.93 17.21
N PRO A 308 14.80 -8.71 18.28
CA PRO A 308 16.17 -9.02 18.72
C PRO A 308 17.01 -9.68 17.62
N ASP A 309 16.37 -10.53 16.82
CA ASP A 309 17.01 -11.33 15.77
C ASP A 309 17.51 -10.48 14.57
N LEU A 310 17.15 -9.20 14.49
CA LEU A 310 17.55 -8.27 13.41
C LEU A 310 18.58 -7.23 13.84
N VAL A 311 18.92 -7.19 15.13
CA VAL A 311 19.85 -6.22 15.74
C VAL A 311 21.26 -6.83 15.93
N SER A 312 21.36 -8.17 15.88
CA SER A 312 22.62 -8.93 15.95
C SER A 312 23.37 -8.99 14.62
#